data_AF-A0A415KAL3-F1
#
_entry.id   AF-A0A415KAL3-F1
#
_cell.length_a   1.000
_cell.length_b   1.000
_cell.length_c   1.000
_cell.angle_alpha   90.00
_cell.angle_beta   90.00
_cell.angle_gamma   90.00
#
_symmetry.space_group_name_H-M   'P 1'
#
loop_
_entity.id
_entity.type
_entity.pdbx_description
1 polymer ?
#
loop_
_entity_poly.entity_id
_entity_poly.type
_entity_poly.pdbx_seq_one_letter_code
_entity_poly.pdbx_strand_id
1 'polypeptide(L)'
;MKTKLSPYTIASNCTDLTDIRDGINEIQEEMKRLVSEGKNVPSFFYSRLSKLQAKRKKFEQKNQIHMNVTIRFFIDEETLTMAVRHCLYFQIEPSFPNVKKAIRNAVLNNGKSIIDFSESWGDDLMDVNQVEVDKALKFLKPSFGL
;
A
#
# COMPACT_ATOMS: atom_id res chain seq x y z
N MET A 1 6.97 -41.02 -28.22
CA MET A 1 6.77 -39.56 -28.31
C MET A 1 6.36 -39.07 -26.92
N LYS A 2 7.11 -38.15 -26.29
CA LYS A 2 6.68 -37.54 -25.02
C LYS A 2 5.51 -36.60 -25.33
N THR A 3 4.31 -36.93 -24.88
CA THR A 3 3.13 -36.07 -24.98
C THR A 3 3.41 -34.79 -24.22
N LYS A 4 3.64 -33.67 -24.93
CA LYS A 4 3.71 -32.36 -24.29
C LYS A 4 2.36 -32.10 -23.64
N LEU A 5 2.35 -32.03 -22.31
CA LEU A 5 1.15 -31.70 -21.54
C LEU A 5 0.63 -30.35 -22.03
N SER A 6 -0.68 -30.25 -22.17
CA SER A 6 -1.29 -28.98 -22.50
C SER A 6 -0.91 -27.96 -21.42
N PRO A 7 -0.72 -26.68 -21.79
CA PRO A 7 -0.54 -25.62 -20.80
C PRO A 7 -1.63 -25.66 -19.73
N TYR A 8 -2.86 -26.09 -20.10
CA TYR A 8 -4.01 -26.32 -19.21
C TYR A 8 -3.73 -27.33 -18.09
N THR A 9 -3.12 -28.45 -18.42
CA THR A 9 -2.78 -29.50 -17.46
C THR A 9 -1.65 -29.06 -16.53
N ILE A 10 -0.66 -28.33 -17.04
CA ILE A 10 0.49 -27.85 -16.26
C ILE A 10 0.02 -26.92 -15.13
N ALA A 11 -0.69 -25.83 -15.46
CA ALA A 11 -1.07 -24.88 -14.40
C ALA A 11 -2.20 -25.33 -13.45
N SER A 12 -3.01 -26.34 -13.80
CA SER A 12 -3.91 -26.98 -12.82
C SER A 12 -3.14 -27.85 -11.83
N ASN A 13 -1.98 -28.41 -12.23
CA ASN A 13 -1.16 -29.30 -11.43
C ASN A 13 -0.03 -28.60 -10.67
N CYS A 14 0.22 -27.29 -10.85
CA CYS A 14 1.24 -26.57 -10.08
C CYS A 14 0.93 -26.66 -8.58
N THR A 15 1.75 -27.41 -7.83
CA THR A 15 1.49 -27.74 -6.42
C THR A 15 2.36 -26.93 -5.47
N ASP A 16 3.51 -26.45 -5.92
CA ASP A 16 4.42 -25.64 -5.12
C ASP A 16 4.72 -24.27 -5.76
N LEU A 17 5.46 -23.44 -5.03
CA LEU A 17 5.77 -22.07 -5.45
C LEU A 17 6.68 -22.03 -6.68
N THR A 18 7.52 -23.04 -6.87
CA THR A 18 8.42 -23.17 -8.02
C THR A 18 7.60 -23.44 -9.27
N ASP A 19 6.70 -24.44 -9.23
CA ASP A 19 5.80 -24.76 -10.35
C ASP A 19 4.96 -23.55 -10.78
N ILE A 20 4.48 -22.76 -9.81
CA ILE A 20 3.69 -21.55 -10.07
C ILE A 20 4.53 -20.47 -10.75
N ARG A 21 5.79 -20.27 -10.34
CA ARG A 21 6.71 -19.31 -10.96
C ARG A 21 7.07 -19.73 -12.37
N ASP A 22 7.41 -20.99 -12.55
CA ASP A 22 7.77 -21.54 -13.87
C ASP A 22 6.58 -21.44 -14.83
N GLY A 23 5.37 -21.81 -14.39
CA GLY A 23 4.17 -21.65 -15.19
C GLY A 23 3.84 -20.18 -15.57
N ILE A 24 4.17 -19.21 -14.70
CA ILE A 24 4.05 -17.78 -15.04
C ILE A 24 5.08 -17.39 -16.10
N ASN A 25 6.34 -17.80 -15.92
CA ASN A 25 7.43 -17.48 -16.83
C ASN A 25 7.18 -18.06 -18.23
N GLU A 26 6.79 -19.33 -18.31
CA GLU A 26 6.45 -20.00 -19.58
C GLU A 26 5.34 -19.25 -20.34
N ILE A 27 4.28 -18.82 -19.63
CA ILE A 27 3.20 -18.03 -20.22
C ILE A 27 3.72 -16.69 -20.72
N GLN A 28 4.52 -15.99 -19.93
CA GLN A 28 5.04 -14.67 -20.30
C GLN A 28 6.00 -14.73 -21.48
N GLU A 29 6.86 -15.74 -21.54
CA GLU A 29 7.76 -15.99 -22.67
C GLU A 29 7.00 -16.31 -23.95
N GLU A 30 5.97 -17.16 -23.86
CA GLU A 30 5.11 -17.50 -24.99
C GLU A 30 4.33 -16.29 -25.50
N MET A 31 3.75 -15.48 -24.60
CA MET A 31 3.10 -14.22 -24.96
C MET A 31 4.09 -13.26 -25.63
N LYS A 32 5.31 -13.12 -25.09
CA LYS A 32 6.36 -12.27 -25.66
C LYS A 32 6.76 -12.75 -27.06
N ARG A 33 6.86 -14.06 -27.28
CA ARG A 33 7.12 -14.65 -28.60
C ARG A 33 6.01 -14.30 -29.59
N LEU A 34 4.74 -14.50 -29.23
CA LEU A 34 3.60 -14.15 -30.08
C LEU A 34 3.59 -12.67 -30.47
N VAL A 35 3.84 -11.78 -29.52
CA VAL A 35 3.95 -10.33 -29.77
C VAL A 35 5.11 -10.02 -30.71
N SER A 36 6.29 -10.66 -30.52
CA SER A 36 7.44 -10.48 -31.40
C SER A 36 7.23 -10.99 -32.83
N GLU A 37 6.38 -12.01 -32.99
CA GLU A 37 5.97 -12.55 -34.29
C GLU A 37 4.80 -11.74 -34.92
N GLY A 38 4.35 -10.65 -34.29
CA GLY A 38 3.22 -9.84 -34.75
C GLY A 38 1.86 -10.55 -34.65
N LYS A 39 1.76 -11.61 -33.86
CA LYS A 39 0.54 -12.40 -33.67
C LYS A 39 -0.27 -11.87 -32.50
N ASN A 40 -1.59 -11.96 -32.63
CA ASN A 40 -2.50 -11.67 -31.51
C ASN A 40 -2.33 -12.72 -30.40
N VAL A 41 -2.24 -12.24 -29.17
CA VAL A 41 -2.17 -13.09 -27.98
C VAL A 41 -3.58 -13.60 -27.62
N PRO A 42 -3.81 -14.92 -27.60
CA PRO A 42 -5.09 -15.47 -27.18
C PRO A 42 -5.51 -15.05 -25.76
N SER A 43 -6.80 -14.78 -25.57
CA SER A 43 -7.37 -14.30 -24.30
C SER A 43 -7.12 -15.25 -23.10
N PHE A 44 -7.01 -16.55 -23.35
CA PHE A 44 -6.78 -17.54 -22.30
C PHE A 44 -5.46 -17.35 -21.56
N PHE A 45 -4.43 -16.75 -22.19
CA PHE A 45 -3.16 -16.48 -21.54
C PHE A 45 -3.32 -15.47 -20.39
N TYR A 46 -4.07 -14.39 -20.62
CA TYR A 46 -4.37 -13.39 -19.59
C TYR A 46 -5.17 -13.99 -18.43
N SER A 47 -6.19 -14.82 -18.73
CA SER A 47 -6.96 -15.52 -17.71
C SER A 47 -6.08 -16.43 -16.84
N ARG A 48 -5.15 -17.14 -17.47
CA ARG A 48 -4.25 -18.09 -16.80
C ARG A 48 -3.20 -17.39 -15.96
N LEU A 49 -2.60 -16.32 -16.50
CA LEU A 49 -1.63 -15.49 -15.80
C LEU A 49 -2.26 -14.90 -14.52
N SER A 50 -3.48 -14.37 -14.61
CA SER A 50 -4.22 -13.85 -13.46
C SER A 50 -4.45 -14.92 -12.39
N LYS A 51 -4.88 -16.14 -12.77
CA LYS A 51 -5.09 -17.26 -11.83
C LYS A 51 -3.80 -17.68 -11.14
N LEU A 52 -2.69 -17.79 -11.88
CA LEU A 52 -1.39 -18.16 -11.32
C LEU A 52 -0.83 -17.07 -10.40
N GLN A 53 -0.95 -15.80 -10.76
CA GLN A 53 -0.56 -14.67 -9.90
C GLN A 53 -1.36 -14.65 -8.59
N ALA A 54 -2.67 -14.91 -8.65
CA ALA A 54 -3.51 -15.01 -7.46
C ALA A 54 -3.11 -16.21 -6.59
N LYS A 55 -2.78 -17.36 -7.18
CA LYS A 55 -2.31 -18.56 -6.47
C LYS A 55 -0.94 -18.33 -5.82
N ARG A 56 -0.03 -17.64 -6.52
CA ARG A 56 1.28 -17.21 -5.99
C ARG A 56 1.11 -16.36 -4.74
N LYS A 57 0.27 -15.32 -4.81
CA LYS A 57 0.00 -14.43 -3.68
C LYS A 57 -0.54 -15.20 -2.47
N LYS A 58 -1.44 -16.17 -2.68
CA LYS A 58 -1.94 -17.03 -1.59
C LYS A 58 -0.84 -17.90 -0.98
N PHE A 59 0.06 -18.47 -1.78
CA PHE A 59 1.18 -19.28 -1.29
C PHE A 59 2.22 -18.45 -0.54
N GLU A 60 2.56 -17.25 -1.05
CA GLU A 60 3.45 -16.30 -0.38
C GLU A 60 2.85 -15.84 0.95
N GLN A 61 1.53 -15.61 1.00
CA GLN A 61 0.81 -15.29 2.24
C GLN A 61 0.70 -16.48 3.21
N LYS A 62 0.69 -17.73 2.71
CA LYS A 62 0.58 -18.93 3.56
C LYS A 62 1.76 -19.06 4.54
N ASN A 63 2.93 -18.54 4.16
CA ASN A 63 4.12 -18.52 5.00
C ASN A 63 4.26 -17.22 5.82
N GLN A 64 3.31 -16.28 5.71
CA GLN A 64 3.29 -15.07 6.52
C GLN A 64 2.45 -15.30 7.77
N ILE A 65 2.99 -14.90 8.92
CA ILE A 65 2.24 -14.86 10.17
C ILE A 65 1.52 -13.52 10.23
N HIS A 66 0.20 -13.55 10.31
CA HIS A 66 -0.58 -12.34 10.54
C HIS A 66 -0.42 -11.92 12.01
N MET A 67 0.18 -10.74 12.23
CA MET A 67 0.37 -10.16 13.56
C MET A 67 -0.39 -8.85 13.65
N ASN A 68 -1.22 -8.71 14.70
CA ASN A 68 -1.92 -7.48 15.00
C ASN A 68 -1.22 -6.77 16.16
N VAL A 69 -0.92 -5.48 15.99
CA VAL A 69 -0.38 -4.61 17.05
C VAL A 69 -1.36 -3.48 17.28
N THR A 70 -1.70 -3.22 18.54
CA THR A 70 -2.55 -2.09 18.93
C THR A 70 -1.69 -1.05 19.64
N ILE A 71 -1.62 0.17 19.07
CA ILE A 71 -0.87 1.29 19.65
C ILE A 71 -1.87 2.26 20.28
N ARG A 72 -1.63 2.62 21.55
CA ARG A 72 -2.34 3.70 22.24
C ARG A 72 -1.38 4.84 22.50
N PHE A 73 -1.80 6.06 22.21
CA PHE A 73 -1.00 7.26 22.38
C PHE A 73 -1.89 8.45 22.73
N PHE A 74 -1.27 9.47 23.32
CA PHE A 74 -1.88 10.76 23.58
C PHE A 74 -1.47 11.73 22.47
N ILE A 75 -2.31 12.72 22.22
CA ILE A 75 -2.07 13.77 21.23
C ILE A 75 -1.89 15.05 22.02
N ASP A 76 -0.76 15.72 21.80
CA ASP A 76 -0.47 17.04 22.33
C ASP A 76 -0.72 18.14 21.27
N GLU A 77 -0.53 19.39 21.67
CA GLU A 77 -0.72 20.54 20.79
C GLU A 77 0.30 20.55 19.63
N GLU A 78 1.52 20.08 19.86
CA GLU A 78 2.57 20.02 18.85
C GLU A 78 2.24 19.01 17.75
N THR A 79 1.84 17.79 18.13
CA THR A 79 1.36 16.76 17.20
C THR A 79 0.15 17.25 16.41
N LEU A 80 -0.78 17.96 17.07
CA LEU A 80 -1.93 18.54 16.39
C LEU A 80 -1.51 19.59 15.36
N THR A 81 -0.54 20.44 15.72
CA THR A 81 0.02 21.47 14.82
C THR A 81 0.65 20.85 13.59
N MET A 82 1.47 19.80 13.76
CA MET A 82 2.08 19.09 12.65
C MET A 82 1.05 18.39 11.76
N ALA A 83 0.00 17.82 12.35
CA ALA A 83 -1.09 17.21 11.59
C ALA A 83 -1.90 18.23 10.78
N VAL A 84 -2.12 19.43 11.32
CA VAL A 84 -2.76 20.53 10.60
C VAL A 84 -1.87 21.02 9.46
N ARG A 85 -0.56 21.19 9.69
CA ARG A 85 0.41 21.53 8.63
C ARG A 85 0.39 20.47 7.52
N HIS A 86 0.39 19.19 7.87
CA HIS A 86 0.25 18.11 6.90
C HIS A 86 -1.04 18.24 6.08
N CYS A 87 -2.19 18.50 6.70
CA CYS A 87 -3.43 18.72 5.94
C CYS A 87 -3.32 19.90 4.96
N LEU A 88 -2.81 21.04 5.42
CA LEU A 88 -2.67 22.24 4.59
C LEU A 88 -1.67 22.05 3.44
N TYR A 89 -0.52 21.41 3.71
CA TYR A 89 0.49 21.11 2.70
C TYR A 89 -0.07 20.28 1.54
N PHE A 90 -0.88 19.26 1.85
CA PHE A 90 -1.55 18.41 0.86
C PHE A 90 -2.86 19.00 0.32
N GLN A 91 -3.18 20.27 0.62
CA GLN A 91 -4.40 20.95 0.19
C GLN A 91 -5.68 20.24 0.64
N ILE A 92 -5.63 19.58 1.80
CA ILE A 92 -6.75 18.91 2.45
C ILE A 92 -7.34 19.86 3.49
N GLU A 93 -8.67 20.00 3.49
CA GLU A 93 -9.35 20.80 4.50
C GLU A 93 -9.03 20.30 5.92
N PRO A 94 -8.50 21.16 6.81
CA PRO A 94 -8.14 20.78 8.18
C PRO A 94 -9.38 20.66 9.06
N SER A 95 -10.09 19.55 8.90
CA SER A 95 -11.24 19.14 9.70
C SER A 95 -10.85 18.06 10.71
N PHE A 96 -11.61 17.92 11.80
CA PHE A 96 -11.39 16.87 12.80
C PHE A 96 -11.18 15.45 12.20
N PRO A 97 -12.02 14.95 11.27
CA PRO A 97 -11.81 13.62 10.69
C PRO A 97 -10.54 13.53 9.84
N ASN A 98 -10.19 14.59 9.09
CA ASN A 98 -9.00 14.60 8.23
C ASN A 98 -7.71 14.66 9.06
N VAL A 99 -7.67 15.52 10.06
CA VAL A 99 -6.52 15.66 10.98
C VAL A 99 -6.34 14.37 11.78
N LYS A 100 -7.43 13.78 12.30
CA LYS A 100 -7.37 12.48 12.98
C LYS A 100 -6.87 11.37 12.06
N LYS A 101 -7.25 11.38 10.78
CA LYS A 101 -6.77 10.43 9.78
C LYS A 101 -5.28 10.64 9.47
N ALA A 102 -4.84 11.89 9.34
CA ALA A 102 -3.43 12.23 9.14
C ALA A 102 -2.56 11.67 10.28
N ILE A 103 -2.93 11.93 11.53
CA ILE A 103 -2.22 11.40 12.71
C ILE A 103 -2.18 9.87 12.71
N ARG A 104 -3.32 9.19 12.46
CA ARG A 104 -3.33 7.72 12.41
C ARG A 104 -2.42 7.16 11.32
N ASN A 105 -2.44 7.77 10.14
CA ASN A 105 -1.62 7.32 9.01
C ASN A 105 -0.14 7.58 9.28
N ALA A 106 0.19 8.72 9.88
CA ALA A 106 1.54 9.06 10.32
C ALA A 106 2.09 7.99 11.28
N VAL A 107 1.31 7.61 12.29
CA VAL A 107 1.69 6.57 13.27
C VAL A 107 1.74 5.18 12.64
N LEU A 108 0.84 4.88 11.70
CA LEU A 108 0.84 3.60 10.99
C LEU A 108 2.10 3.41 10.14
N ASN A 109 2.56 4.47 9.48
CA ASN A 109 3.68 4.40 8.54
C ASN A 109 5.03 4.53 9.25
N ASN A 110 5.13 5.42 10.24
CA ASN A 110 6.40 5.79 10.87
C ASN A 110 6.53 5.27 12.32
N GLY A 111 5.48 4.68 12.88
CA GLY A 111 5.44 4.23 14.28
C GLY A 111 5.15 5.36 15.26
N LYS A 112 5.31 5.08 16.56
CA LYS A 112 5.02 6.05 17.64
C LYS A 112 6.00 7.22 17.69
N SER A 113 7.21 7.07 17.15
CA SER A 113 8.26 8.10 17.16
C SER A 113 7.80 9.43 16.56
N ILE A 114 6.86 9.41 15.60
CA ILE A 114 6.29 10.63 15.01
C ILE A 114 5.49 11.49 16.00
N ILE A 115 5.08 10.92 17.12
CA ILE A 115 4.41 11.66 18.20
C ILE A 115 5.43 12.21 19.19
N ASP A 116 6.48 11.44 19.47
CA ASP A 116 7.50 11.84 20.44
C ASP A 116 8.48 12.88 19.85
N PHE A 117 8.60 12.95 18.52
CA PHE A 117 9.50 13.86 17.81
C PHE A 117 8.78 14.52 16.62
N SER A 118 8.53 15.83 16.71
CA SER A 118 7.82 16.59 15.66
C SER A 118 8.62 16.70 14.36
N GLU A 119 9.96 16.65 14.42
CA GLU A 119 10.81 16.67 13.22
C GLU A 119 10.60 15.44 12.33
N SER A 120 10.10 14.33 12.90
CA SER A 120 9.82 13.09 12.17
C SER A 120 8.65 13.20 11.19
N TRP A 121 7.90 14.31 11.21
CA TRP A 121 6.83 14.57 10.23
C TRP A 121 7.37 15.06 8.87
N GLY A 122 8.60 15.57 8.84
CA GLY A 122 9.27 16.10 7.64
C GLY A 122 9.35 17.62 7.60
N ASP A 123 10.52 18.11 7.19
CA ASP A 123 10.86 19.53 7.16
C ASP A 123 10.00 20.33 6.17
N ASP A 124 9.53 19.70 5.09
CA ASP A 124 8.68 20.32 4.06
C ASP A 124 7.39 20.93 4.63
N LEU A 125 6.92 20.44 5.79
CA LEU A 125 5.71 20.96 6.44
C LEU A 125 5.91 22.34 7.07
N MET A 126 7.17 22.77 7.25
CA MET A 126 7.51 24.07 7.82
C MET A 126 7.31 25.22 6.82
N ASP A 127 7.17 24.93 5.53
CA ASP A 127 6.89 25.91 4.47
C ASP A 127 5.42 26.38 4.46
N VAL A 128 4.55 25.74 5.25
CA VAL A 128 3.13 26.09 5.37
C VAL A 128 2.97 27.40 6.15
N ASN A 129 2.11 28.29 5.64
CA ASN A 129 1.85 29.59 6.27
C ASN A 129 1.29 29.44 7.68
N GLN A 130 2.04 29.92 8.68
CA GLN A 130 1.69 29.84 10.09
C GLN A 130 0.33 30.48 10.42
N VAL A 131 -0.06 31.55 9.71
CA VAL A 131 -1.35 32.23 9.95
C VAL A 131 -2.54 31.31 9.66
N GLU A 132 -2.43 30.47 8.63
CA GLU A 132 -3.48 29.52 8.26
C GLU A 132 -3.53 28.34 9.25
N VAL A 133 -2.36 27.91 9.73
CA VAL A 133 -2.22 26.89 10.77
C VAL A 133 -2.89 27.35 12.07
N ASP A 134 -2.58 28.56 12.54
CA ASP A 134 -3.14 29.10 13.79
C ASP A 134 -4.66 29.25 13.71
N LYS A 135 -5.17 29.67 12.55
CA LYS A 135 -6.61 29.77 12.30
C LYS A 135 -7.27 28.40 12.42
N ALA A 136 -6.72 27.38 11.77
CA ALA A 136 -7.25 26.02 11.84
C ALA A 136 -7.16 25.43 13.25
N LEU A 137 -6.02 25.63 13.94
CA LEU A 137 -5.81 25.17 15.31
C LEU A 137 -6.86 25.74 16.27
N LYS A 138 -7.19 27.03 16.16
CA LYS A 138 -8.21 27.68 17.00
C LYS A 138 -9.57 26.97 16.94
N PHE A 139 -9.96 26.46 15.77
CA PHE A 139 -11.22 25.72 15.62
C PHE A 139 -11.11 24.26 16.05
N LEU A 140 -9.92 23.65 15.89
CA LEU A 140 -9.72 22.22 16.12
C LEU A 140 -9.41 21.89 17.58
N LYS A 141 -8.67 22.74 18.31
CA LYS A 141 -8.30 22.52 19.72
C LYS A 141 -9.46 22.03 20.61
N PRO A 142 -10.63 22.70 20.62
CA PRO A 142 -11.78 22.25 21.42
C PRO A 142 -12.28 20.85 21.03
N SER A 143 -12.18 20.48 19.75
CA SER A 143 -12.61 19.18 19.23
C SER A 143 -11.68 18.04 19.66
N PHE A 144 -10.43 18.37 19.98
CA PHE A 144 -9.43 17.43 20.51
C PHE A 144 -9.34 17.48 22.05
N GLY A 145 -10.10 18.36 22.71
CA GLY A 145 -10.05 18.53 24.17
C GLY A 145 -8.78 19.21 24.67
N LEU A 146 -8.15 20.02 23.81
CA LEU A 146 -6.95 20.81 24.06
C LEU A 146 -7.28 22.30 24.19
#